data_AF-A0A952NNV1-F1
#
_entry.id   AF-A0A952NNV1-F1
#
_cell.length_a   1.000
_cell.length_b   1.000
_cell.length_c   1.000
_cell.angle_alpha   90.00
_cell.angle_beta   90.00
_cell.angle_gamma   90.00
#
_symmetry.space_group_name_H-M   'P 1'
#
loop_
_entity.id
_entity.type
_entity.pdbx_description
1 polymer ?
#
loop_
_entity_poly.entity_id
_entity_poly.type
_entity_poly.pdbx_seq_one_letter_code
_entity_poly.pdbx_strand_id
1 'polypeptide(L)'
;GITSIANAGGSITMTPQSGGSVIINQTTISSTPSSGALVVNGGLGVGGAVNVQDSVSAASFTSSGGITAQTTTAATAGANQSSPNLALTANFWNGTASTVDRWTISNQMGTGTNPVSTLMFAHPAGTTGAKRIAFPAGSMVIGAQNPGAGKLTVDGGNILVRREDADSAVVLMTNSATANPNLILQRGQGDLTTAAYPADGDTLGAISFRNSIDNTSNAAEIRSIASGAHSASARGSALQFTVTSSGTTTSAAAMTIQNDGKVGIGVGGTVAAALEVNGAIKMGSMTACASAQEGSQRYNSTLKIMEFCDGIAWQSFTGTGLVPSGAVMAFDLASCPTGWTAYASGQNRVIVGSGGSYALGVTGGANSATTSTDGSHSHSGNTGSTAISVAQMPSHTHGVNDPGHTHGVYDPGHSHTINDDGCCYAATGNEPDWRGGSGHSSGTSVSTTGIGIYAAGTGISIQANGSGAGHTHSLSADGSHSHTVDTRQPYVALLLCRKN
;
A
#
# COMPACT_ATOMS: atom_id res chain seq x y z
N GLY A 1 -120.54 10.63 -28.95
CA GLY A 1 -119.12 10.29 -28.79
C GLY A 1 -118.99 9.18 -27.77
N ILE A 2 -117.98 8.32 -27.88
CA ILE A 2 -117.68 7.32 -26.86
C ILE A 2 -117.03 8.06 -25.68
N THR A 3 -117.67 8.02 -24.50
CA THR A 3 -117.21 8.74 -23.30
C THR A 3 -116.32 7.89 -22.39
N SER A 4 -116.42 6.57 -22.48
CA SER A 4 -115.50 5.62 -21.85
C SER A 4 -115.45 4.32 -22.65
N ILE A 5 -114.33 3.61 -22.57
CA ILE A 5 -114.17 2.22 -23.01
C ILE A 5 -113.62 1.46 -21.81
N ALA A 6 -114.37 0.48 -21.33
CA ALA A 6 -113.97 -0.37 -20.21
C ALA A 6 -114.03 -1.84 -20.64
N ASN A 7 -113.00 -2.60 -20.34
CA ASN A 7 -112.94 -4.03 -20.59
C ASN A 7 -112.46 -4.75 -19.32
N ALA A 8 -113.35 -5.53 -18.70
CA ALA A 8 -113.06 -6.28 -17.49
C ALA A 8 -112.43 -7.64 -17.84
N GLY A 9 -111.14 -7.63 -18.21
CA GLY A 9 -110.32 -8.84 -18.35
C GLY A 9 -109.96 -9.28 -19.78
N GLY A 10 -110.38 -8.56 -20.82
CA GLY A 10 -109.97 -8.81 -22.22
C GLY A 10 -109.00 -7.77 -22.78
N SER A 11 -108.37 -8.09 -23.92
CA SER A 11 -107.54 -7.15 -24.68
C SER A 11 -108.40 -6.18 -25.52
N ILE A 12 -108.11 -4.88 -25.45
CA ILE A 12 -108.62 -3.91 -26.42
C ILE A 12 -107.57 -3.79 -27.54
N THR A 13 -107.87 -4.36 -28.70
CA THR A 13 -107.00 -4.26 -29.89
C THR A 13 -107.50 -3.15 -30.80
N MET A 14 -106.74 -2.06 -30.89
CA MET A 14 -106.95 -1.01 -31.90
C MET A 14 -106.00 -1.26 -33.08
N THR A 15 -106.54 -1.67 -34.22
CA THR A 15 -105.76 -1.83 -35.46
C THR A 15 -106.03 -0.62 -36.37
N PRO A 16 -105.19 0.42 -36.35
CA PRO A 16 -105.29 1.49 -37.34
C PRO A 16 -105.05 0.92 -38.75
N GLN A 17 -105.72 1.50 -39.75
CA GLN A 17 -105.35 1.29 -41.15
C GLN A 17 -103.89 1.75 -41.38
N SER A 18 -103.24 1.29 -42.45
CA SER A 18 -101.83 1.61 -42.74
C SER A 18 -101.54 3.11 -42.64
N GLY A 19 -100.71 3.51 -41.67
CA GLY A 19 -100.35 4.92 -41.41
C GLY A 19 -101.24 5.66 -40.40
N GLY A 20 -102.28 5.04 -39.85
CA GLY A 20 -103.13 5.63 -38.81
C GLY A 20 -102.47 5.64 -37.42
N SER A 21 -102.82 6.64 -36.61
CA SER A 21 -102.27 6.86 -35.26
C SER A 21 -103.36 6.76 -34.17
N VAL A 22 -102.93 6.44 -32.95
CA VAL A 22 -103.75 6.61 -31.74
C VAL A 22 -103.28 7.89 -31.04
N ILE A 23 -104.15 8.90 -30.99
CA ILE A 23 -103.83 10.22 -30.43
C ILE A 23 -104.58 10.41 -29.11
N ILE A 24 -103.83 10.63 -28.03
CA ILE A 24 -104.38 11.02 -26.73
C ILE A 24 -104.20 12.53 -26.58
N ASN A 25 -105.24 13.29 -26.94
CA ASN A 25 -105.23 14.75 -26.82
C ASN A 25 -105.71 15.17 -25.42
N GLN A 26 -104.84 15.05 -24.42
CA GLN A 26 -105.09 15.45 -23.03
C GLN A 26 -103.90 16.26 -22.51
N THR A 27 -104.17 17.41 -21.89
CA THR A 27 -103.15 18.34 -21.37
C THR A 27 -102.78 18.07 -19.90
N THR A 28 -103.43 17.11 -19.24
CA THR A 28 -103.15 16.73 -17.85
C THR A 28 -101.83 15.96 -17.77
N ILE A 29 -100.81 16.59 -17.18
CA ILE A 29 -99.49 15.98 -16.97
C ILE A 29 -99.62 14.70 -16.11
N SER A 30 -98.99 13.61 -16.53
CA SER A 30 -98.86 12.38 -15.74
C SER A 30 -97.85 12.56 -14.61
N SER A 31 -98.27 13.18 -13.50
CA SER A 31 -97.42 13.49 -12.34
C SER A 31 -97.38 12.42 -11.25
N THR A 32 -98.28 11.43 -11.30
CA THR A 32 -98.30 10.29 -10.37
C THR A 32 -98.63 8.99 -11.10
N PRO A 33 -98.35 7.80 -10.53
CA PRO A 33 -98.75 6.51 -11.10
C PRO A 33 -100.26 6.29 -11.26
N SER A 34 -101.11 7.21 -10.79
CA SER A 34 -102.57 7.10 -10.82
C SER A 34 -103.29 8.28 -11.47
N SER A 35 -102.57 9.27 -12.01
CA SER A 35 -103.18 10.48 -12.58
C SER A 35 -102.39 11.02 -13.78
N GLY A 36 -103.06 11.25 -14.92
CA GLY A 36 -102.44 11.85 -16.11
C GLY A 36 -103.18 11.57 -17.41
N ALA A 37 -102.66 12.13 -18.51
CA ALA A 37 -103.14 11.93 -19.88
C ALA A 37 -103.12 10.45 -20.31
N LEU A 38 -102.07 9.73 -19.93
CA LEU A 38 -101.95 8.29 -20.07
C LEU A 38 -101.35 7.72 -18.78
N VAL A 39 -102.03 6.71 -18.22
CA VAL A 39 -101.62 5.97 -17.04
C VAL A 39 -101.63 4.48 -17.39
N VAL A 40 -100.51 3.80 -17.17
CA VAL A 40 -100.35 2.36 -17.45
C VAL A 40 -99.86 1.69 -16.17
N ASN A 41 -100.72 0.90 -15.53
CA ASN A 41 -100.42 0.23 -14.26
C ASN A 41 -99.59 -1.07 -14.42
N GLY A 42 -99.05 -1.31 -15.61
CA GLY A 42 -98.25 -2.48 -15.97
C GLY A 42 -97.14 -2.10 -16.94
N GLY A 43 -96.61 -3.07 -17.69
CA GLY A 43 -95.58 -2.81 -18.70
C GLY A 43 -96.14 -2.14 -19.96
N LEU A 44 -95.41 -1.16 -20.50
CA LEU A 44 -95.64 -0.63 -21.85
C LEU A 44 -94.59 -1.22 -22.82
N GLY A 45 -95.03 -2.06 -23.75
CA GLY A 45 -94.20 -2.56 -24.84
C GLY A 45 -94.21 -1.63 -26.03
N VAL A 46 -93.04 -1.18 -26.49
CA VAL A 46 -92.89 -0.38 -27.72
C VAL A 46 -91.85 -1.06 -28.61
N GLY A 47 -92.25 -1.53 -29.79
CA GLY A 47 -91.37 -2.21 -30.75
C GLY A 47 -90.49 -1.29 -31.61
N GLY A 48 -90.50 0.01 -31.33
CA GLY A 48 -89.78 1.05 -32.07
C GLY A 48 -89.36 2.19 -31.15
N ALA A 49 -88.99 3.34 -31.73
CA ALA A 49 -88.51 4.49 -30.96
C ALA A 49 -89.62 5.13 -30.10
N VAL A 50 -89.28 5.48 -28.86
CA VAL A 50 -90.07 6.38 -28.01
C VAL A 50 -89.47 7.78 -28.15
N ASN A 51 -90.16 8.67 -28.86
CA ASN A 51 -89.73 10.05 -29.03
C ASN A 51 -90.31 10.90 -27.89
N VAL A 52 -89.45 11.56 -27.12
CA VAL A 52 -89.82 12.46 -26.03
C VAL A 52 -89.17 13.82 -26.27
N GLN A 53 -89.97 14.89 -26.20
CA GLN A 53 -89.52 16.23 -26.56
C GLN A 53 -88.72 16.92 -25.45
N ASP A 54 -89.11 16.68 -24.18
CA ASP A 54 -88.48 17.30 -23.01
C ASP A 54 -87.66 16.30 -22.18
N SER A 55 -88.31 15.50 -21.32
CA SER A 55 -87.62 14.63 -20.37
C SER A 55 -88.35 13.31 -20.12
N VAL A 56 -87.57 12.26 -19.86
CA VAL A 56 -88.06 10.98 -19.30
C VAL A 56 -87.76 11.01 -17.81
N SER A 57 -88.81 11.05 -16.99
CA SER A 57 -88.70 10.88 -15.54
C SER A 57 -89.04 9.44 -15.17
N ALA A 58 -88.09 8.74 -14.55
CA ALA A 58 -88.26 7.36 -14.11
C ALA A 58 -87.52 7.11 -12.80
N ALA A 59 -88.11 6.32 -11.90
CA ALA A 59 -87.45 5.94 -10.63
C ALA A 59 -86.23 5.02 -10.85
N SER A 60 -86.20 4.30 -11.97
CA SER A 60 -85.02 3.59 -12.48
C SER A 60 -85.06 3.56 -14.01
N PHE A 61 -83.90 3.55 -14.64
CA PHE A 61 -83.74 3.33 -16.06
C PHE A 61 -82.75 2.18 -16.25
N THR A 62 -83.12 1.17 -17.03
CA THR A 62 -82.29 -0.01 -17.28
C THR A 62 -82.33 -0.33 -18.77
N SER A 63 -81.16 -0.25 -19.42
CA SER A 63 -81.00 -0.63 -20.82
C SER A 63 -80.15 -1.88 -20.92
N SER A 64 -80.59 -2.84 -21.73
CA SER A 64 -79.77 -3.99 -22.16
C SER A 64 -78.82 -3.62 -23.31
N GLY A 65 -79.09 -2.51 -24.00
CA GLY A 65 -78.20 -1.87 -24.98
C GLY A 65 -77.49 -0.62 -24.43
N GLY A 66 -76.66 -0.02 -25.26
CA GLY A 66 -75.93 1.21 -24.90
C GLY A 66 -76.84 2.45 -24.79
N ILE A 67 -76.41 3.40 -23.96
CA ILE A 67 -77.02 4.73 -23.84
C ILE A 67 -76.14 5.72 -24.61
N THR A 68 -76.67 6.32 -25.68
CA THR A 68 -75.92 7.21 -26.57
C THR A 68 -76.35 8.66 -26.38
N ALA A 69 -75.45 9.49 -25.85
CA ALA A 69 -75.59 10.95 -25.85
C ALA A 69 -74.93 11.52 -27.12
N GLN A 70 -75.72 11.72 -28.18
CA GLN A 70 -75.22 12.20 -29.47
C GLN A 70 -75.86 13.54 -29.86
N THR A 71 -75.05 14.44 -30.41
CA THR A 71 -75.53 15.65 -31.10
C THR A 71 -76.01 15.27 -32.49
N THR A 72 -77.21 15.73 -32.87
CA THR A 72 -77.80 15.49 -34.20
C THR A 72 -77.34 16.49 -35.25
N THR A 73 -76.69 17.58 -34.83
CA THR A 73 -76.07 18.56 -35.74
C THR A 73 -74.87 17.93 -36.44
N ALA A 74 -74.86 17.94 -37.77
CA ALA A 74 -73.72 17.48 -38.55
C ALA A 74 -72.50 18.41 -38.34
N ALA A 75 -71.31 17.82 -38.24
CA ALA A 75 -70.07 18.59 -38.30
C ALA A 75 -69.89 19.22 -39.70
N THR A 76 -69.29 20.40 -39.75
CA THR A 76 -68.93 21.08 -41.00
C THR A 76 -67.45 21.46 -40.98
N ALA A 77 -66.88 21.82 -42.14
CA ALA A 77 -65.49 22.26 -42.22
C ALA A 77 -65.14 23.46 -41.32
N GLY A 78 -66.14 24.24 -40.87
CA GLY A 78 -65.97 25.35 -39.94
C GLY A 78 -66.38 25.07 -38.48
N ALA A 79 -67.08 23.96 -38.20
CA ALA A 79 -67.61 23.69 -36.85
C ALA A 79 -67.78 22.20 -36.56
N ASN A 80 -66.97 21.69 -35.64
CA ASN A 80 -67.15 20.38 -35.02
C ASN A 80 -68.18 20.47 -33.88
N GLN A 81 -68.87 19.36 -33.60
CA GLN A 81 -69.98 19.31 -32.66
C GLN A 81 -69.64 18.40 -31.49
N SER A 82 -69.62 18.94 -30.27
CA SER A 82 -69.40 18.16 -29.05
C SER A 82 -70.66 17.36 -28.67
N SER A 83 -70.50 16.29 -27.88
CA SER A 83 -71.66 15.55 -27.38
C SER A 83 -72.49 16.42 -26.41
N PRO A 84 -73.79 16.14 -26.26
CA PRO A 84 -74.54 16.55 -25.06
C PRO A 84 -73.84 16.06 -23.78
N ASN A 85 -74.10 16.74 -22.67
CA ASN A 85 -73.58 16.36 -21.36
C ASN A 85 -74.41 15.23 -20.76
N LEU A 86 -73.77 14.13 -20.37
CA LEU A 86 -74.30 13.25 -19.33
C LEU A 86 -74.11 13.97 -17.98
N ALA A 87 -75.21 14.46 -17.40
CA ALA A 87 -75.18 15.23 -16.16
C ALA A 87 -75.51 14.35 -14.95
N LEU A 88 -74.69 14.44 -13.91
CA LEU A 88 -74.95 13.87 -12.59
C LEU A 88 -75.19 15.02 -11.61
N THR A 89 -76.39 15.10 -11.04
CA THR A 89 -76.79 16.18 -10.14
C THR A 89 -77.16 15.65 -8.76
N ALA A 90 -76.66 16.32 -7.73
CA ALA A 90 -77.07 16.14 -6.34
C ALA A 90 -77.48 17.48 -5.72
N ASN A 91 -78.09 17.44 -4.54
CA ASN A 91 -78.31 18.62 -3.72
C ASN A 91 -77.38 18.58 -2.50
N PHE A 92 -76.78 19.71 -2.15
CA PHE A 92 -75.97 19.88 -0.95
C PHE A 92 -76.47 21.09 -0.14
N TRP A 93 -76.24 21.07 1.18
CA TRP A 93 -76.49 22.23 2.02
C TRP A 93 -75.26 23.14 2.00
N ASN A 94 -75.43 24.40 1.59
CA ASN A 94 -74.31 25.36 1.51
C ASN A 94 -74.08 26.14 2.82
N GLY A 95 -74.88 25.87 3.87
CA GLY A 95 -74.91 26.62 5.12
C GLY A 95 -76.21 27.41 5.33
N THR A 96 -76.84 27.89 4.25
CA THR A 96 -78.06 28.72 4.28
C THR A 96 -79.22 28.16 3.45
N ALA A 97 -78.95 27.39 2.40
CA ALA A 97 -79.94 26.81 1.51
C ALA A 97 -79.47 25.49 0.87
N SER A 98 -80.44 24.69 0.41
CA SER A 98 -80.19 23.57 -0.51
C SER A 98 -79.76 24.12 -1.87
N THR A 99 -78.60 23.70 -2.34
CA THR A 99 -77.97 24.13 -3.60
C THR A 99 -77.64 22.91 -4.45
N VAL A 100 -77.67 23.03 -5.78
CA VAL A 100 -77.35 21.93 -6.71
C VAL A 100 -75.83 21.79 -6.85
N ASP A 101 -75.31 20.57 -6.68
CA ASP A 101 -73.98 20.15 -7.11
C ASP A 101 -74.11 19.41 -8.46
N ARG A 102 -73.30 19.77 -9.47
CA ARG A 102 -73.40 19.18 -10.81
C ARG A 102 -72.05 18.78 -11.36
N TRP A 103 -71.97 17.52 -11.78
CA TRP A 103 -70.91 16.97 -12.63
C TRP A 103 -71.44 16.72 -14.04
N THR A 104 -70.58 16.84 -15.04
CA THR A 104 -70.91 16.55 -16.45
C THR A 104 -69.81 15.74 -17.10
N ILE A 105 -70.20 14.77 -17.92
CA ILE A 105 -69.33 13.99 -18.79
C ILE A 105 -69.72 14.27 -20.24
N SER A 106 -68.78 14.65 -21.10
CA SER A 106 -69.01 14.85 -22.53
C SER A 106 -67.76 14.61 -23.36
N ASN A 107 -67.94 14.24 -24.64
CA ASN A 107 -66.87 14.27 -25.61
C ASN A 107 -66.82 15.67 -26.25
N GLN A 108 -65.77 16.42 -25.94
CA GLN A 108 -65.53 17.75 -26.47
C GLN A 108 -64.63 17.67 -27.70
N MET A 109 -65.10 18.22 -28.82
CA MET A 109 -64.33 18.30 -30.06
C MET A 109 -63.58 19.62 -30.14
N GLY A 110 -62.29 19.58 -30.51
CA GLY A 110 -61.51 20.76 -30.88
C GLY A 110 -61.96 21.40 -32.21
N THR A 111 -61.27 22.46 -32.61
CA THR A 111 -61.48 23.16 -33.90
C THR A 111 -60.69 22.53 -35.05
N GLY A 112 -61.07 22.82 -36.29
CA GLY A 112 -60.36 22.38 -37.51
C GLY A 112 -60.68 20.97 -37.96
N THR A 113 -59.99 20.51 -39.02
CA THR A 113 -60.10 19.15 -39.56
C THR A 113 -59.34 18.14 -38.70
N ASN A 114 -59.91 16.95 -38.46
CA ASN A 114 -59.37 15.93 -37.56
C ASN A 114 -58.98 16.49 -36.18
N PRO A 115 -59.93 17.15 -35.48
CA PRO A 115 -59.66 17.78 -34.20
C PRO A 115 -59.28 16.77 -33.11
N VAL A 116 -58.60 17.23 -32.07
CA VAL A 116 -58.48 16.47 -30.82
C VAL A 116 -59.88 16.23 -30.25
N SER A 117 -60.15 14.98 -29.88
CA SER A 117 -61.37 14.54 -29.20
C SER A 117 -61.04 14.33 -27.71
N THR A 118 -61.65 15.11 -26.83
CA THR A 118 -61.37 15.09 -25.40
C THR A 118 -62.59 14.61 -24.62
N LEU A 119 -62.51 13.43 -24.00
CA LEU A 119 -63.49 13.02 -23.00
C LEU A 119 -63.27 13.86 -21.72
N MET A 120 -64.18 14.79 -21.46
CA MET A 120 -64.09 15.72 -20.35
C MET A 120 -65.02 15.31 -19.19
N PHE A 121 -64.45 15.27 -17.99
CA PHE A 121 -65.18 15.24 -16.72
C PHE A 121 -65.08 16.64 -16.11
N ALA A 122 -66.20 17.35 -15.97
CA ALA A 122 -66.24 18.72 -15.47
C ALA A 122 -67.19 18.89 -14.28
N HIS A 123 -66.88 19.87 -13.43
CA HIS A 123 -67.74 20.35 -12.35
C HIS A 123 -68.03 21.84 -12.56
N PRO A 124 -69.03 22.17 -13.40
CA PRO A 124 -69.29 23.57 -13.77
C PRO A 124 -69.98 24.40 -12.67
N ALA A 125 -70.64 23.77 -11.69
CA ALA A 125 -71.31 24.46 -10.59
C ALA A 125 -71.57 23.52 -9.40
N GLY A 126 -71.42 24.03 -8.18
CA GLY A 126 -71.76 23.31 -6.95
C GLY A 126 -70.88 23.66 -5.76
N THR A 127 -70.46 22.63 -5.02
CA THR A 127 -69.59 22.71 -3.84
C THR A 127 -68.27 23.43 -4.12
N THR A 128 -67.66 24.04 -3.10
CA THR A 128 -66.31 24.64 -3.18
C THR A 128 -65.18 23.72 -2.69
N GLY A 129 -65.51 22.60 -2.03
CA GLY A 129 -64.54 21.62 -1.56
C GLY A 129 -63.80 20.87 -2.68
N ALA A 130 -62.81 20.07 -2.31
CA ALA A 130 -61.98 19.33 -3.27
C ALA A 130 -62.79 18.45 -4.23
N LYS A 131 -62.47 18.53 -5.52
CA LYS A 131 -63.10 17.77 -6.60
C LYS A 131 -62.32 16.49 -6.85
N ARG A 132 -62.99 15.34 -6.88
CA ARG A 132 -62.37 14.01 -6.98
C ARG A 132 -63.19 13.09 -7.87
N ILE A 133 -62.52 12.38 -8.76
CA ILE A 133 -63.02 11.16 -9.40
C ILE A 133 -62.40 10.01 -8.61
N ALA A 134 -63.22 9.09 -8.09
CA ALA A 134 -62.76 8.03 -7.18
C ALA A 134 -63.16 6.65 -7.71
N PHE A 135 -62.22 5.70 -7.64
CA PHE A 135 -62.41 4.30 -8.02
C PHE A 135 -62.27 3.44 -6.74
N PRO A 136 -63.32 3.30 -5.92
CA PRO A 136 -63.19 2.85 -4.52
C PRO A 136 -62.76 1.39 -4.32
N ALA A 137 -62.74 0.57 -5.38
CA ALA A 137 -62.35 -0.84 -5.32
C ALA A 137 -61.58 -1.33 -6.56
N GLY A 138 -60.97 -0.44 -7.36
CA GLY A 138 -60.30 -0.83 -8.61
C GLY A 138 -59.27 0.18 -9.12
N SER A 139 -58.35 -0.31 -9.94
CA SER A 139 -57.34 0.52 -10.61
C SER A 139 -57.96 1.32 -11.76
N MET A 140 -57.56 2.58 -11.91
CA MET A 140 -57.83 3.35 -13.13
C MET A 140 -56.90 2.87 -14.25
N VAL A 141 -57.47 2.31 -15.31
CA VAL A 141 -56.74 1.93 -16.53
C VAL A 141 -56.89 3.04 -17.57
N ILE A 142 -55.77 3.58 -18.05
CA ILE A 142 -55.70 4.51 -19.18
C ILE A 142 -54.83 3.82 -20.26
N GLY A 143 -55.31 3.77 -21.50
CA GLY A 143 -54.54 3.37 -22.68
C GLY A 143 -54.35 1.86 -22.96
N ALA A 144 -54.30 0.99 -21.95
CA ALA A 144 -53.89 -0.40 -22.15
C ALA A 144 -54.94 -1.31 -22.82
N GLN A 145 -54.58 -2.01 -23.90
CA GLN A 145 -55.45 -2.98 -24.61
C GLN A 145 -55.68 -4.32 -23.88
N ASN A 146 -55.04 -4.57 -22.73
CA ASN A 146 -55.23 -5.80 -21.95
C ASN A 146 -55.28 -5.49 -20.44
N PRO A 147 -56.43 -5.62 -19.76
CA PRO A 147 -56.60 -5.24 -18.35
C PRO A 147 -56.06 -6.27 -17.33
N GLY A 148 -55.15 -7.17 -17.75
CA GLY A 148 -54.76 -8.37 -17.00
C GLY A 148 -53.92 -8.15 -15.72
N ALA A 149 -53.46 -6.93 -15.44
CA ALA A 149 -52.79 -6.57 -14.19
C ALA A 149 -53.04 -5.10 -13.86
N GLY A 150 -53.44 -4.80 -12.62
CA GLY A 150 -53.82 -3.46 -12.15
C GLY A 150 -52.65 -2.47 -12.10
N LYS A 151 -52.23 -1.96 -13.26
CA LYS A 151 -51.22 -0.91 -13.42
C LYS A 151 -51.89 0.36 -13.93
N LEU A 152 -51.50 1.50 -13.35
CA LEU A 152 -51.66 2.78 -14.03
C LEU A 152 -50.61 2.85 -15.13
N THR A 153 -50.98 2.47 -16.36
CA THR A 153 -50.16 2.72 -17.55
C THR A 153 -50.40 4.15 -18.01
N VAL A 154 -49.32 4.85 -18.38
CA VAL A 154 -49.36 6.17 -19.01
C VAL A 154 -48.51 6.09 -20.26
N ASP A 155 -49.15 5.75 -21.39
CA ASP A 155 -48.48 5.59 -22.68
C ASP A 155 -48.23 6.97 -23.31
N GLY A 156 -47.04 7.53 -23.01
CA GLY A 156 -46.63 8.87 -23.41
C GLY A 156 -47.02 9.94 -22.38
N GLY A 157 -46.05 10.78 -22.02
CA GLY A 157 -46.21 11.84 -21.01
C GLY A 157 -45.54 11.51 -19.67
N ASN A 158 -45.68 12.44 -18.72
CA ASN A 158 -45.04 12.37 -17.40
C ASN A 158 -46.08 12.24 -16.29
N ILE A 159 -45.78 11.47 -15.24
CA ILE A 159 -46.55 11.50 -13.99
C ILE A 159 -45.99 12.63 -13.11
N LEU A 160 -46.76 13.71 -12.95
CA LEU A 160 -46.42 14.81 -12.04
C LEU A 160 -47.07 14.58 -10.67
N VAL A 161 -46.26 14.29 -9.66
CA VAL A 161 -46.68 14.34 -8.25
C VAL A 161 -46.22 15.67 -7.67
N ARG A 162 -47.15 16.60 -7.45
CA ARG A 162 -46.88 17.94 -6.91
C ARG A 162 -47.94 18.34 -5.90
N ARG A 163 -47.49 19.09 -4.90
CA ARG A 163 -48.26 19.74 -3.84
C ARG A 163 -47.65 21.11 -3.56
N GLU A 164 -48.43 22.03 -2.99
CA GLU A 164 -48.03 23.43 -2.76
C GLU A 164 -47.78 23.75 -1.28
N ASP A 165 -48.45 23.03 -0.37
CA ASP A 165 -48.53 23.31 1.06
C ASP A 165 -47.82 22.28 1.96
N ALA A 166 -47.36 21.16 1.41
CA ALA A 166 -46.61 20.11 2.11
C ALA A 166 -45.88 19.16 1.14
N ASP A 167 -45.26 18.11 1.68
CA ASP A 167 -44.48 17.13 0.93
C ASP A 167 -45.22 16.50 -0.25
N SER A 168 -44.50 16.36 -1.37
CA SER A 168 -44.91 15.57 -2.54
C SER A 168 -44.12 14.26 -2.51
N ALA A 169 -44.81 13.12 -2.42
CA ALA A 169 -44.17 11.82 -2.24
C ALA A 169 -44.70 10.76 -3.20
N VAL A 170 -43.79 9.98 -3.79
CA VAL A 170 -44.10 8.67 -4.39
C VAL A 170 -43.75 7.62 -3.35
N VAL A 171 -44.76 6.99 -2.74
CA VAL A 171 -44.56 5.98 -1.70
C VAL A 171 -44.72 4.59 -2.31
N LEU A 172 -43.66 3.79 -2.26
CA LEU A 172 -43.64 2.40 -2.69
C LEU A 172 -43.58 1.50 -1.45
N MET A 173 -44.60 0.66 -1.26
CA MET A 173 -44.75 -0.18 -0.07
C MET A 173 -45.27 -1.58 -0.42
N THR A 174 -44.98 -2.54 0.43
CA THR A 174 -45.51 -3.91 0.37
C THR A 174 -45.56 -4.48 1.79
N ASN A 175 -46.60 -5.25 2.08
CA ASN A 175 -46.78 -5.96 3.35
C ASN A 175 -46.47 -7.47 3.21
N SER A 176 -45.79 -7.86 2.12
CA SER A 176 -45.38 -9.24 1.88
C SER A 176 -44.09 -9.59 2.63
N ALA A 177 -44.01 -10.80 3.18
CA ALA A 177 -42.78 -11.33 3.77
C ALA A 177 -41.70 -11.73 2.73
N THR A 178 -42.03 -11.74 1.44
CA THR A 178 -41.16 -12.26 0.36
C THR A 178 -41.01 -11.35 -0.86
N ALA A 179 -41.71 -10.22 -0.90
CA ALA A 179 -41.64 -9.26 -2.01
C ALA A 179 -41.13 -7.91 -1.53
N ASN A 180 -40.43 -7.19 -2.41
CA ASN A 180 -39.84 -5.88 -2.12
C ASN A 180 -40.53 -4.77 -2.94
N PRO A 181 -40.65 -3.54 -2.41
CA PRO A 181 -41.07 -2.39 -3.19
C PRO A 181 -39.89 -1.93 -4.07
N ASN A 182 -40.07 -1.89 -5.39
CA ASN A 182 -39.00 -1.57 -6.33
C ASN A 182 -39.34 -0.32 -7.16
N LEU A 183 -38.41 0.62 -7.24
CA LEU A 183 -38.38 1.63 -8.31
C LEU A 183 -37.54 1.07 -9.45
N ILE A 184 -38.17 0.72 -10.57
CA ILE A 184 -37.50 0.16 -11.75
C ILE A 184 -37.40 1.24 -12.82
N LEU A 185 -36.18 1.60 -13.18
CA LEU A 185 -35.89 2.43 -14.35
C LEU A 185 -35.38 1.49 -15.44
N GLN A 186 -36.07 1.49 -16.59
CA GLN A 186 -35.74 0.62 -17.72
C GLN A 186 -35.73 1.45 -19.00
N ARG A 187 -34.69 1.21 -19.82
CA ARG A 187 -34.57 1.75 -21.17
C ARG A 187 -34.42 0.61 -22.18
N GLY A 188 -35.08 0.76 -23.32
CA GLY A 188 -34.70 0.13 -24.59
C GLY A 188 -34.42 1.23 -25.62
N GLN A 189 -33.93 0.83 -26.79
CA GLN A 189 -33.93 1.68 -27.99
C GLN A 189 -35.11 1.29 -28.90
N GLY A 190 -35.46 2.16 -29.85
CA GLY A 190 -36.63 1.95 -30.72
C GLY A 190 -37.96 2.27 -30.02
N ASP A 191 -39.06 1.79 -30.59
CA ASP A 191 -40.40 1.85 -30.00
C ASP A 191 -40.80 0.52 -29.33
N LEU A 192 -42.00 0.45 -28.75
CA LEU A 192 -42.50 -0.75 -28.05
C LEU A 192 -42.71 -1.98 -28.96
N THR A 193 -42.67 -1.81 -30.28
CA THR A 193 -42.80 -2.87 -31.30
C THR A 193 -41.48 -3.19 -32.02
N THR A 194 -40.50 -2.28 -31.96
CA THR A 194 -39.17 -2.41 -32.58
C THR A 194 -38.01 -2.43 -31.55
N ALA A 195 -38.32 -2.76 -30.30
CA ALA A 195 -37.43 -2.59 -29.16
C ALA A 195 -36.07 -3.28 -29.31
N ALA A 196 -35.00 -2.50 -29.16
CA ALA A 196 -33.61 -2.95 -29.18
C ALA A 196 -32.93 -2.76 -27.81
N TYR A 197 -31.79 -3.43 -27.60
CA TYR A 197 -30.98 -3.28 -26.40
C TYR A 197 -30.32 -1.88 -26.33
N PRO A 198 -30.08 -1.33 -25.13
CA PRO A 198 -29.26 -0.13 -24.95
C PRO A 198 -27.86 -0.26 -25.58
N ALA A 199 -27.39 0.82 -26.20
CA ALA A 199 -26.02 0.91 -26.73
C ALA A 199 -25.02 1.27 -25.62
N ASP A 200 -23.72 1.21 -25.91
CA ASP A 200 -22.70 1.72 -24.99
C ASP A 200 -22.90 3.22 -24.70
N GLY A 201 -22.66 3.63 -23.46
CA GLY A 201 -22.88 5.00 -22.99
C GLY A 201 -24.35 5.40 -22.78
N ASP A 202 -25.33 4.55 -23.07
CA ASP A 202 -26.73 4.87 -22.84
C ASP A 202 -27.07 4.98 -21.33
N THR A 203 -27.58 6.14 -20.92
CA THR A 203 -28.30 6.26 -19.63
C THR A 203 -29.45 5.25 -19.59
N LEU A 204 -29.38 4.28 -18.68
CA LEU A 204 -30.42 3.27 -18.43
C LEU A 204 -31.53 3.83 -17.53
N GLY A 205 -31.16 4.77 -16.65
CA GLY A 205 -32.05 5.47 -15.73
C GLY A 205 -31.28 6.46 -14.87
N ALA A 206 -31.96 7.48 -14.36
CA ALA A 206 -31.37 8.47 -13.46
C ALA A 206 -32.36 8.90 -12.36
N ILE A 207 -31.81 9.25 -11.20
CA ILE A 207 -32.48 10.00 -10.13
C ILE A 207 -31.83 11.38 -10.12
N SER A 208 -32.61 12.42 -10.45
CA SER A 208 -32.11 13.79 -10.62
C SER A 208 -32.63 14.72 -9.53
N PHE A 209 -31.76 15.57 -8.98
CA PHE A 209 -32.07 16.59 -8.00
C PHE A 209 -31.91 17.98 -8.64
N ARG A 210 -32.95 18.82 -8.60
CA ARG A 210 -33.02 20.08 -9.37
C ARG A 210 -33.54 21.23 -8.51
N ASN A 211 -33.16 22.46 -8.90
CA ASN A 211 -33.88 23.67 -8.51
C ASN A 211 -35.18 23.76 -9.31
N SER A 212 -36.30 24.05 -8.65
CA SER A 212 -37.65 24.11 -9.24
C SER A 212 -37.95 25.40 -10.00
N ILE A 213 -37.16 26.47 -9.79
CA ILE A 213 -37.35 27.76 -10.46
C ILE A 213 -36.87 27.69 -11.91
N ASP A 214 -35.63 27.26 -12.12
CA ASP A 214 -34.96 27.30 -13.41
C ASP A 214 -35.16 26.02 -14.23
N ASN A 215 -35.23 24.84 -13.59
CA ASN A 215 -35.49 23.51 -14.18
C ASN A 215 -34.62 23.11 -15.41
N THR A 216 -33.57 23.85 -15.72
CA THR A 216 -32.71 23.62 -16.90
C THR A 216 -31.56 22.64 -16.67
N SER A 217 -31.13 22.45 -15.41
CA SER A 217 -29.98 21.60 -15.07
C SER A 217 -30.18 20.79 -13.77
N ASN A 218 -29.52 19.63 -13.70
CA ASN A 218 -29.39 18.83 -12.48
C ASN A 218 -28.34 19.47 -11.55
N ALA A 219 -28.68 19.70 -10.28
CA ALA A 219 -27.74 20.13 -9.25
C ALA A 219 -26.94 18.93 -8.68
N ALA A 220 -27.60 17.77 -8.60
CA ALA A 220 -26.98 16.47 -8.39
C ALA A 220 -27.75 15.39 -9.15
N GLU A 221 -27.10 14.27 -9.43
CA GLU A 221 -27.70 13.15 -10.16
C GLU A 221 -27.02 11.82 -9.82
N ILE A 222 -27.83 10.77 -9.72
CA ILE A 222 -27.37 9.38 -9.66
C ILE A 222 -27.84 8.71 -10.94
N ARG A 223 -26.91 8.28 -11.79
CA ARG A 223 -27.20 7.75 -13.13
C ARG A 223 -26.61 6.36 -13.33
N SER A 224 -27.43 5.43 -13.80
CA SER A 224 -26.95 4.15 -14.35
C SER A 224 -26.70 4.31 -15.85
N ILE A 225 -25.54 3.88 -16.32
CA ILE A 225 -25.08 4.01 -17.71
C ILE A 225 -24.70 2.62 -18.23
N ALA A 226 -25.13 2.25 -19.44
CA ALA A 226 -24.63 1.06 -20.12
C ALA A 226 -23.11 1.19 -20.37
N SER A 227 -22.37 0.12 -20.08
CA SER A 227 -20.92 0.03 -20.23
C SER A 227 -20.62 -1.18 -21.11
N GLY A 228 -20.39 -0.89 -22.39
CA GLY A 228 -20.59 -1.81 -23.50
C GLY A 228 -22.06 -1.85 -23.97
N ALA A 229 -22.27 -2.20 -25.24
CA ALA A 229 -23.60 -2.44 -25.77
C ALA A 229 -24.27 -3.65 -25.09
N HIS A 230 -25.54 -3.51 -24.73
CA HIS A 230 -26.30 -4.58 -24.05
C HIS A 230 -26.76 -5.65 -25.04
N SER A 231 -27.04 -6.83 -24.51
CA SER A 231 -27.57 -7.98 -25.24
C SER A 231 -28.38 -8.89 -24.30
N ALA A 232 -28.86 -10.02 -24.82
CA ALA A 232 -29.52 -11.04 -24.01
C ALA A 232 -28.66 -11.51 -22.83
N SER A 233 -27.35 -11.69 -23.05
CA SER A 233 -26.38 -12.29 -22.10
C SER A 233 -25.38 -11.30 -21.49
N ALA A 234 -25.27 -10.07 -21.97
CA ALA A 234 -24.35 -9.05 -21.44
C ALA A 234 -25.09 -7.74 -21.16
N ARG A 235 -24.96 -7.22 -19.92
CA ARG A 235 -25.67 -6.03 -19.43
C ARG A 235 -24.78 -5.17 -18.54
N GLY A 236 -23.50 -5.04 -18.91
CA GLY A 236 -22.53 -4.26 -18.14
C GLY A 236 -23.00 -2.82 -17.95
N SER A 237 -22.87 -2.30 -16.74
CA SER A 237 -23.31 -0.94 -16.42
C SER A 237 -22.43 -0.29 -15.37
N ALA A 238 -22.19 1.00 -15.53
CA ALA A 238 -21.58 1.85 -14.51
C ALA A 238 -22.66 2.63 -13.74
N LEU A 239 -22.39 2.96 -12.48
CA LEU A 239 -23.18 3.88 -11.67
C LEU A 239 -22.36 5.16 -11.43
N GLN A 240 -22.89 6.30 -11.85
CA GLN A 240 -22.21 7.59 -11.75
C GLN A 240 -22.99 8.54 -10.83
N PHE A 241 -22.24 9.18 -9.92
CA PHE A 241 -22.70 10.25 -9.04
C PHE A 241 -22.14 11.57 -9.56
N THR A 242 -23.03 12.43 -10.02
CA THR A 242 -22.71 13.75 -10.57
C THR A 242 -23.18 14.84 -9.60
N VAL A 243 -22.35 15.85 -9.37
CA VAL A 243 -22.66 16.99 -8.51
C VAL A 243 -22.19 18.29 -9.15
N THR A 244 -22.86 19.39 -8.81
CA THR A 244 -22.46 20.74 -9.19
C THR A 244 -21.88 21.46 -7.97
N SER A 245 -20.67 22.01 -8.10
CA SER A 245 -19.99 22.71 -7.00
C SER A 245 -20.69 24.01 -6.63
N SER A 246 -20.66 24.38 -5.34
CA SER A 246 -21.23 25.64 -4.85
C SER A 246 -20.68 26.85 -5.62
N GLY A 247 -21.57 27.76 -6.04
CA GLY A 247 -21.21 28.93 -6.86
C GLY A 247 -20.96 28.64 -8.33
N THR A 248 -21.22 27.43 -8.82
CA THR A 248 -21.06 27.04 -10.23
C THR A 248 -22.35 26.44 -10.80
N THR A 249 -22.42 26.34 -12.13
CA THR A 249 -23.48 25.63 -12.86
C THR A 249 -22.98 24.37 -13.58
N THR A 250 -21.66 24.15 -13.58
CA THR A 250 -21.02 23.01 -14.27
C THR A 250 -21.00 21.79 -13.36
N SER A 251 -21.77 20.76 -13.74
CA SER A 251 -21.79 19.48 -13.05
C SER A 251 -20.60 18.60 -13.44
N ALA A 252 -20.00 17.90 -12.48
CA ALA A 252 -18.91 16.94 -12.72
C ALA A 252 -19.19 15.59 -12.04
N ALA A 253 -18.60 14.50 -12.57
CA ALA A 253 -18.65 13.20 -11.91
C ALA A 253 -17.76 13.22 -10.66
N ALA A 254 -18.37 13.12 -9.47
CA ALA A 254 -17.64 13.07 -8.20
C ALA A 254 -17.27 11.64 -7.82
N MET A 255 -18.10 10.65 -8.20
CA MET A 255 -17.83 9.23 -7.98
C MET A 255 -18.38 8.41 -9.15
N THR A 256 -17.64 7.39 -9.58
CA THR A 256 -18.09 6.40 -10.56
C THR A 256 -17.78 5.00 -10.05
N ILE A 257 -18.76 4.10 -10.12
CA ILE A 257 -18.59 2.66 -9.95
C ILE A 257 -18.68 2.04 -11.34
N GLN A 258 -17.63 1.37 -11.81
CA GLN A 258 -17.58 0.75 -13.13
C GLN A 258 -18.28 -0.61 -13.17
N ASN A 259 -18.47 -1.15 -14.38
CA ASN A 259 -19.05 -2.47 -14.63
C ASN A 259 -18.22 -3.64 -14.07
N ASP A 260 -16.93 -3.44 -13.81
CA ASP A 260 -16.03 -4.38 -13.13
C ASP A 260 -15.99 -4.20 -11.59
N GLY A 261 -16.83 -3.30 -11.05
CA GLY A 261 -16.95 -3.02 -9.63
C GLY A 261 -15.92 -2.03 -9.08
N LYS A 262 -14.98 -1.53 -9.90
CA LYS A 262 -13.99 -0.53 -9.45
C LYS A 262 -14.64 0.81 -9.13
N VAL A 263 -14.13 1.48 -8.10
CA VAL A 263 -14.66 2.77 -7.61
C VAL A 263 -13.63 3.88 -7.83
N GLY A 264 -14.01 4.89 -8.61
CA GLY A 264 -13.24 6.12 -8.80
C GLY A 264 -13.90 7.29 -8.07
N ILE A 265 -13.14 8.06 -7.29
CA ILE A 265 -13.59 9.28 -6.60
C ILE A 265 -12.78 10.47 -7.13
N GLY A 266 -13.45 11.44 -7.75
CA GLY A 266 -12.81 12.57 -8.45
C GLY A 266 -12.00 12.19 -9.70
N VAL A 267 -12.06 10.93 -10.14
CA VAL A 267 -11.34 10.40 -11.30
C VAL A 267 -12.13 10.68 -12.58
N GLY A 268 -11.52 11.43 -13.49
CA GLY A 268 -12.10 11.76 -14.81
C GLY A 268 -11.77 10.71 -15.86
N GLY A 269 -12.45 9.56 -15.84
CA GLY A 269 -12.29 8.51 -16.85
C GLY A 269 -12.30 7.09 -16.27
N THR A 270 -11.57 6.20 -16.93
CA THR A 270 -11.44 4.79 -16.51
C THR A 270 -10.70 4.68 -15.20
N VAL A 271 -11.26 3.93 -14.25
CA VAL A 271 -10.65 3.63 -12.95
C VAL A 271 -9.65 2.47 -13.13
N ALA A 272 -8.38 2.69 -12.82
CA ALA A 272 -7.34 1.68 -12.97
C ALA A 272 -7.34 0.70 -11.78
N ALA A 273 -7.43 1.23 -10.56
CA ALA A 273 -7.41 0.47 -9.31
C ALA A 273 -8.81 0.06 -8.81
N ALA A 274 -8.88 -0.87 -7.84
CA ALA A 274 -10.14 -1.26 -7.19
C ALA A 274 -10.85 -0.09 -6.49
N LEU A 275 -10.06 0.76 -5.84
CA LEU A 275 -10.45 2.08 -5.36
C LEU A 275 -9.37 3.07 -5.79
N GLU A 276 -9.76 4.10 -6.54
CA GLU A 276 -8.89 5.18 -6.98
C GLU A 276 -9.48 6.53 -6.55
N VAL A 277 -8.64 7.37 -5.93
CA VAL A 277 -9.07 8.68 -5.42
C VAL A 277 -8.12 9.73 -5.99
N ASN A 278 -8.67 10.67 -6.74
CA ASN A 278 -7.94 11.82 -7.26
C ASN A 278 -7.74 12.85 -6.14
N GLY A 279 -6.77 12.60 -5.26
CA GLY A 279 -6.46 13.43 -4.10
C GLY A 279 -5.94 12.63 -2.91
N ALA A 280 -5.69 13.31 -1.79
CA ALA A 280 -5.25 12.67 -0.56
C ALA A 280 -6.39 11.91 0.14
N ILE A 281 -6.13 10.69 0.59
CA ILE A 281 -7.09 9.87 1.35
C ILE A 281 -6.84 10.06 2.86
N LYS A 282 -7.88 10.45 3.60
CA LYS A 282 -7.86 10.41 5.07
C LYS A 282 -8.44 9.09 5.55
N MET A 283 -7.57 8.15 5.92
CA MET A 283 -7.97 6.85 6.47
C MET A 283 -8.57 7.00 7.88
N GLY A 284 -9.49 6.09 8.23
CA GLY A 284 -10.22 6.12 9.49
C GLY A 284 -9.34 5.83 10.73
N SER A 285 -9.87 6.13 11.91
CA SER A 285 -9.20 5.95 13.20
C SER A 285 -9.87 4.85 14.05
N MET A 286 -10.12 3.68 13.45
CA MET A 286 -10.68 2.52 14.16
C MET A 286 -9.75 2.15 15.32
N THR A 287 -10.29 1.94 16.52
CA THR A 287 -9.50 1.82 17.76
C THR A 287 -9.00 0.40 18.03
N ALA A 288 -9.84 -0.62 17.84
CA ALA A 288 -9.52 -2.03 18.07
C ALA A 288 -9.01 -2.73 16.79
N CYS A 289 -8.14 -3.71 16.96
CA CYS A 289 -7.76 -4.70 15.94
C CYS A 289 -8.17 -6.07 16.47
N ALA A 290 -8.75 -6.90 15.62
CA ALA A 290 -9.04 -8.30 15.86
C ALA A 290 -9.06 -9.02 14.49
N SER A 291 -9.28 -10.34 14.46
CA SER A 291 -9.23 -11.14 13.23
C SER A 291 -10.20 -10.67 12.14
N ALA A 292 -11.34 -10.10 12.51
CA ALA A 292 -12.30 -9.50 11.57
C ALA A 292 -11.81 -8.20 10.91
N GLN A 293 -10.67 -7.65 11.34
CA GLN A 293 -10.05 -6.44 10.83
C GLN A 293 -8.63 -6.69 10.28
N GLU A 294 -8.13 -7.94 10.28
CA GLU A 294 -6.79 -8.28 9.78
C GLU A 294 -6.56 -7.73 8.36
N GLY A 295 -5.36 -7.17 8.13
CA GLY A 295 -5.02 -6.49 6.87
C GLY A 295 -5.58 -5.06 6.72
N SER A 296 -6.48 -4.61 7.61
CA SER A 296 -6.94 -3.20 7.60
C SER A 296 -5.80 -2.24 7.91
N GLN A 297 -5.82 -1.05 7.29
CA GLN A 297 -4.86 0.03 7.54
C GLN A 297 -5.53 1.23 8.23
N ARG A 298 -4.82 1.91 9.13
CA ARG A 298 -5.27 3.13 9.80
C ARG A 298 -4.16 4.16 9.95
N TYR A 299 -4.56 5.42 10.16
CA TYR A 299 -3.66 6.44 10.67
C TYR A 299 -3.88 6.60 12.19
N ASN A 300 -2.84 6.32 12.98
CA ASN A 300 -2.87 6.54 14.42
C ASN A 300 -2.72 8.04 14.70
N SER A 301 -3.83 8.71 14.99
CA SER A 301 -3.86 10.17 15.20
C SER A 301 -3.12 10.65 16.45
N THR A 302 -2.81 9.76 17.40
CA THR A 302 -2.01 10.05 18.60
C THR A 302 -0.53 9.90 18.31
N LEU A 303 -0.10 8.74 17.78
CA LEU A 303 1.30 8.43 17.48
C LEU A 303 1.80 9.05 16.16
N LYS A 304 0.91 9.59 15.33
CA LYS A 304 1.17 10.20 14.02
C LYS A 304 1.77 9.26 12.96
N ILE A 305 1.55 7.95 13.10
CA ILE A 305 2.08 6.89 12.24
C ILE A 305 0.98 6.13 11.48
N MET A 306 1.36 5.49 10.39
CA MET A 306 0.55 4.48 9.71
C MET A 306 0.67 3.14 10.41
N GLU A 307 -0.45 2.45 10.59
CA GLU A 307 -0.52 1.13 11.20
C GLU A 307 -1.39 0.17 10.36
N PHE A 308 -1.12 -1.13 10.46
CA PHE A 308 -1.99 -2.20 9.96
C PHE A 308 -2.41 -3.12 11.10
N CYS A 309 -3.54 -3.81 10.95
CA CYS A 309 -4.02 -4.82 11.91
C CYS A 309 -3.49 -6.21 11.53
N ASP A 310 -2.84 -6.89 12.48
CA ASP A 310 -2.31 -8.26 12.31
C ASP A 310 -3.28 -9.36 12.79
N GLY A 311 -4.55 -8.99 13.05
CA GLY A 311 -5.57 -9.86 13.62
C GLY A 311 -5.62 -9.87 15.15
N ILE A 312 -4.64 -9.27 15.84
CA ILE A 312 -4.57 -9.20 17.32
C ILE A 312 -4.31 -7.76 17.79
N ALA A 313 -3.41 -7.04 17.13
CA ALA A 313 -2.94 -5.71 17.49
C ALA A 313 -2.66 -4.83 16.26
N TRP A 314 -2.60 -3.53 16.50
CA TRP A 314 -2.17 -2.57 15.49
C TRP A 314 -0.64 -2.47 15.47
N GLN A 315 -0.04 -2.82 14.33
CA GLN A 315 1.38 -2.81 14.08
C GLN A 315 1.80 -1.60 13.26
N SER A 316 2.92 -0.97 13.61
CA SER A 316 3.45 0.18 12.85
C SER A 316 4.08 -0.28 11.52
N PHE A 317 3.77 0.42 10.44
CA PHE A 317 4.51 0.29 9.16
C PHE A 317 5.98 0.74 9.28
N THR A 318 6.31 1.63 10.22
CA THR A 318 7.66 2.22 10.34
C THR A 318 8.63 1.38 11.16
N GLY A 319 8.28 0.14 11.50
CA GLY A 319 9.27 -0.88 11.86
C GLY A 319 10.18 -0.53 13.04
N THR A 320 9.62 -0.11 14.18
CA THR A 320 10.39 -0.04 15.44
C THR A 320 10.96 -1.40 15.87
N GLY A 321 10.51 -2.50 15.25
CA GLY A 321 11.06 -3.85 15.36
C GLY A 321 12.10 -4.26 14.30
N LEU A 322 12.51 -3.41 13.35
CA LEU A 322 13.61 -3.74 12.41
C LEU A 322 14.97 -3.88 13.12
N VAL A 323 15.11 -3.25 14.29
CA VAL A 323 16.29 -3.37 15.14
C VAL A 323 15.82 -3.76 16.54
N PRO A 324 16.14 -4.98 17.02
CA PRO A 324 15.67 -5.45 18.32
C PRO A 324 16.31 -4.65 19.47
N SER A 325 15.59 -4.54 20.59
CA SER A 325 16.14 -4.03 21.86
C SER A 325 17.42 -4.82 22.22
N GLY A 326 18.43 -4.11 22.73
CA GLY A 326 19.75 -4.68 23.02
C GLY A 326 20.74 -4.67 21.85
N ALA A 327 20.31 -4.47 20.60
CA ALA A 327 21.22 -4.32 19.46
C ALA A 327 22.10 -3.06 19.62
N VAL A 328 23.37 -3.14 19.22
CA VAL A 328 24.33 -2.02 19.25
C VAL A 328 24.62 -1.57 17.82
N MET A 329 24.52 -0.27 17.55
CA MET A 329 24.94 0.35 16.29
C MET A 329 25.88 1.53 16.52
N ALA A 330 26.71 1.82 15.52
CA ALA A 330 27.56 2.99 15.45
C ALA A 330 26.83 4.14 14.74
N PHE A 331 26.92 5.34 15.31
CA PHE A 331 26.32 6.56 14.80
C PHE A 331 27.38 7.65 14.62
N ASP A 332 27.36 8.33 13.48
CA ASP A 332 28.09 9.59 13.27
C ASP A 332 27.28 10.76 13.85
N LEU A 333 27.08 10.73 15.17
CA LEU A 333 26.27 11.67 15.94
C LEU A 333 26.93 11.95 17.29
N ALA A 334 26.77 13.18 17.80
CA ALA A 334 27.27 13.58 19.12
C ALA A 334 26.47 12.97 20.29
N SER A 335 25.25 12.47 20.04
CA SER A 335 24.38 11.86 21.04
C SER A 335 23.52 10.75 20.43
N CYS A 336 23.07 9.80 21.25
CA CYS A 336 22.25 8.69 20.78
C CYS A 336 20.84 9.18 20.37
N PRO A 337 20.27 8.68 19.26
CA PRO A 337 18.90 9.01 18.87
C PRO A 337 17.86 8.63 19.93
N THR A 338 16.67 9.22 19.86
CA THR A 338 15.56 8.87 20.75
C THR A 338 15.24 7.37 20.71
N GLY A 339 15.10 6.75 21.89
CA GLY A 339 14.91 5.30 22.00
C GLY A 339 16.21 4.47 21.86
N TRP A 340 17.36 5.10 22.05
CA TRP A 340 18.68 4.50 22.18
C TRP A 340 19.43 5.06 23.39
N THR A 341 20.42 4.33 23.90
CA THR A 341 21.29 4.72 25.03
C THR A 341 22.76 4.49 24.69
N ALA A 342 23.67 5.31 25.22
CA ALA A 342 25.10 5.17 24.92
C ALA A 342 25.65 3.82 25.42
N TYR A 343 26.28 3.06 24.54
CA TYR A 343 26.85 1.75 24.87
C TYR A 343 28.23 1.93 25.53
N ALA A 344 28.22 2.24 26.83
CA ALA A 344 29.42 2.56 27.61
C ALA A 344 30.55 1.51 27.49
N SER A 345 30.20 0.22 27.42
CA SER A 345 31.16 -0.87 27.25
C SER A 345 31.92 -0.84 25.92
N GLY A 346 31.41 -0.16 24.89
CA GLY A 346 32.10 0.04 23.61
C GLY A 346 32.93 1.33 23.51
N GLN A 347 32.82 2.26 24.46
CA GLN A 347 33.53 3.55 24.39
C GLN A 347 35.04 3.34 24.43
N ASN A 348 35.76 4.03 23.53
CA ASN A 348 37.22 3.95 23.36
C ASN A 348 37.75 2.53 23.10
N ARG A 349 36.95 1.64 22.49
CA ARG A 349 37.34 0.27 22.14
C ARG A 349 37.06 -0.02 20.67
N VAL A 350 37.93 -0.82 20.05
CA VAL A 350 37.63 -1.46 18.76
C VAL A 350 36.68 -2.63 19.02
N ILE A 351 35.65 -2.76 18.18
CA ILE A 351 34.66 -3.84 18.32
C ILE A 351 35.18 -5.12 17.69
N VAL A 352 35.25 -6.18 18.50
CA VAL A 352 35.63 -7.53 18.09
C VAL A 352 34.37 -8.40 18.10
N GLY A 353 34.17 -9.20 17.05
CA GLY A 353 33.04 -10.13 16.99
C GLY A 353 33.13 -11.19 18.08
N SER A 354 32.04 -11.42 18.80
CA SER A 354 31.97 -12.50 19.79
C SER A 354 32.03 -13.88 19.12
N GLY A 355 32.77 -14.82 19.71
CA GLY A 355 33.02 -16.15 19.17
C GLY A 355 33.80 -17.03 20.15
N GLY A 356 34.37 -18.15 19.67
CA GLY A 356 34.98 -19.16 20.54
C GLY A 356 36.06 -18.67 21.51
N SER A 357 36.83 -17.65 21.14
CA SER A 357 37.86 -17.04 21.99
C SER A 357 37.41 -15.76 22.71
N TYR A 358 36.22 -15.23 22.40
CA TYR A 358 35.71 -13.96 22.92
C TYR A 358 34.23 -14.09 23.25
N ALA A 359 33.91 -14.40 24.51
CA ALA A 359 32.53 -14.45 24.97
C ALA A 359 31.84 -13.08 24.88
N LEU A 360 30.52 -13.08 24.63
CA LEU A 360 29.73 -11.87 24.47
C LEU A 360 29.86 -10.94 25.69
N GLY A 361 30.19 -9.67 25.45
CA GLY A 361 30.34 -8.66 26.50
C GLY A 361 31.69 -8.64 27.22
N VAL A 362 32.61 -9.57 26.94
CA VAL A 362 33.98 -9.50 27.46
C VAL A 362 34.72 -8.33 26.80
N THR A 363 35.44 -7.55 27.61
CA THR A 363 36.36 -6.51 27.14
C THR A 363 37.81 -6.94 27.36
N GLY A 364 38.71 -6.59 26.43
CA GLY A 364 40.14 -6.87 26.54
C GLY A 364 40.98 -5.81 25.81
N GLY A 365 42.30 -5.97 25.87
CA GLY A 365 43.28 -4.98 25.42
C GLY A 365 43.75 -4.04 26.55
N ALA A 366 44.83 -3.30 26.30
CA ALA A 366 45.41 -2.33 27.24
C ALA A 366 45.61 -0.98 26.55
N ASN A 367 45.42 0.12 27.28
CA ASN A 367 45.59 1.50 26.75
C ASN A 367 47.07 1.85 26.45
N SER A 368 47.99 1.06 27.00
CA SER A 368 49.42 1.07 26.68
C SER A 368 49.90 -0.36 26.76
N ALA A 369 50.55 -0.85 25.70
CA ALA A 369 51.16 -2.16 25.66
C ALA A 369 52.67 -1.99 25.83
N THR A 370 53.19 -2.26 27.03
CA THR A 370 54.63 -2.50 27.20
C THR A 370 54.94 -3.87 26.61
N THR A 371 55.68 -3.91 25.50
CA THR A 371 56.15 -5.14 24.88
C THR A 371 57.11 -5.85 25.85
N SER A 372 56.65 -6.92 26.52
CA SER A 372 57.46 -7.73 27.45
C SER A 372 58.42 -8.68 26.74
N THR A 373 58.88 -8.30 25.56
CA THR A 373 59.81 -9.04 24.72
C THR A 373 60.51 -7.99 23.89
N ASP A 374 61.78 -7.75 24.19
CA ASP A 374 62.60 -6.84 23.43
C ASP A 374 62.67 -7.36 22.00
N GLY A 375 62.00 -6.67 21.07
CA GLY A 375 62.07 -6.99 19.66
C GLY A 375 63.54 -6.89 19.23
N SER A 376 64.07 -7.94 18.59
CA SER A 376 65.50 -8.08 18.31
C SER A 376 66.05 -6.86 17.56
N HIS A 377 66.71 -5.96 18.32
CA HIS A 377 67.41 -4.80 17.82
C HIS A 377 68.68 -4.61 18.64
N SER A 378 69.75 -4.09 18.02
CA SER A 378 71.07 -4.01 18.64
C SER A 378 71.41 -2.59 19.07
N HIS A 379 71.88 -2.40 20.30
CA HIS A 379 72.49 -1.14 20.73
C HIS A 379 73.97 -1.11 20.36
N SER A 380 74.36 -0.21 19.44
CA SER A 380 75.77 0.05 19.12
C SER A 380 76.41 0.93 20.21
N GLY A 381 76.76 0.32 21.34
CA GLY A 381 77.48 1.00 22.44
C GLY A 381 78.92 1.34 22.04
N ASN A 382 79.23 2.63 21.86
CA ASN A 382 80.59 3.08 21.57
C ASN A 382 81.41 3.25 22.87
N THR A 383 82.17 2.23 23.27
CA THR A 383 83.19 2.39 24.31
C THR A 383 84.38 3.15 23.74
N GLY A 384 84.56 4.41 24.16
CA GLY A 384 85.67 5.24 23.72
C GLY A 384 87.05 4.64 24.05
N SER A 385 88.09 5.16 23.38
CA SER A 385 89.47 4.64 23.44
C SER A 385 89.99 4.43 24.87
N THR A 386 90.08 3.17 25.30
CA THR A 386 90.72 2.78 26.56
C THR A 386 92.24 2.65 26.36
N ALA A 387 93.00 3.40 27.13
CA ALA A 387 94.45 3.19 27.28
C ALA A 387 94.70 2.18 28.40
N ILE A 388 95.37 1.07 28.10
CA ILE A 388 95.72 0.05 29.10
C ILE A 388 96.74 0.63 30.07
N SER A 389 96.41 0.67 31.36
CA SER A 389 97.33 1.09 32.42
C SER A 389 98.30 -0.04 32.82
N VAL A 390 99.40 0.28 33.49
CA VAL A 390 100.40 -0.71 33.94
C VAL A 390 99.80 -1.80 34.82
N ALA A 391 98.77 -1.50 35.61
CA ALA A 391 98.05 -2.48 36.44
C ALA A 391 97.19 -3.47 35.64
N GLN A 392 96.92 -3.19 34.35
CA GLN A 392 96.11 -4.02 33.46
C GLN A 392 96.96 -4.83 32.48
N MET A 393 98.29 -4.72 32.53
CA MET A 393 99.21 -5.63 31.83
C MET A 393 99.52 -6.85 32.72
N PRO A 394 99.26 -8.09 32.27
CA PRO A 394 99.65 -9.28 33.00
C PRO A 394 101.17 -9.33 33.24
N SER A 395 101.55 -9.85 34.41
CA SER A 395 102.95 -10.13 34.75
C SER A 395 103.57 -11.04 33.67
N HIS A 396 104.70 -10.61 33.12
CA HIS A 396 105.53 -11.39 32.22
C HIS A 396 107.00 -11.16 32.56
N THR A 397 107.85 -12.14 32.21
CA THR A 397 109.29 -12.12 32.47
C THR A 397 110.04 -12.34 31.18
N HIS A 398 111.18 -11.66 31.00
CA HIS A 398 112.09 -11.90 29.89
C HIS A 398 113.28 -12.75 30.35
N GLY A 399 113.53 -13.86 29.66
CA GLY A 399 114.72 -14.68 29.90
C GLY A 399 115.94 -14.07 29.21
N VAL A 400 117.00 -13.81 29.97
CA VAL A 400 118.32 -13.45 29.44
C VAL A 400 119.27 -14.60 29.82
N ASN A 401 119.94 -15.18 28.82
CA ASN A 401 120.85 -16.30 28.98
C ASN A 401 122.26 -15.85 28.55
N ASP A 402 123.14 -15.63 29.53
CA ASP A 402 124.53 -15.23 29.33
C ASP A 402 125.48 -16.33 29.85
N PRO A 403 126.01 -17.21 28.97
CA PRO A 403 126.94 -18.29 29.35
C PRO A 403 128.36 -17.79 29.65
N GLY A 404 128.50 -16.99 30.73
CA GLY A 404 129.79 -16.67 31.30
C GLY A 404 130.53 -17.94 31.74
N HIS A 405 131.74 -18.15 31.20
CA HIS A 405 132.64 -19.24 31.60
C HIS A 405 134.07 -18.71 31.77
N THR A 406 134.81 -19.33 32.68
CA THR A 406 136.25 -19.09 32.90
C THR A 406 136.97 -20.42 33.10
N HIS A 407 138.23 -20.49 32.69
CA HIS A 407 138.96 -21.75 32.49
C HIS A 407 139.79 -22.18 33.72
N GLY A 408 139.94 -23.49 33.90
CA GLY A 408 140.96 -24.08 34.77
C GLY A 408 142.06 -24.76 33.94
N VAL A 409 143.33 -24.53 34.31
CA VAL A 409 144.50 -25.22 33.74
C VAL A 409 144.96 -26.29 34.73
N TYR A 410 145.25 -27.49 34.24
CA TYR A 410 145.95 -28.53 34.99
C TYR A 410 147.12 -29.05 34.15
N ASP A 411 148.32 -29.03 34.73
CA ASP A 411 149.59 -29.42 34.13
C ASP A 411 150.13 -30.67 34.87
N PRO A 412 150.08 -31.86 34.26
CA PRO A 412 150.69 -33.08 34.78
C PRO A 412 151.93 -33.50 33.96
N GLY A 413 153.03 -32.73 34.08
CA GLY A 413 154.35 -33.18 33.63
C GLY A 413 154.82 -34.47 34.31
N HIS A 414 155.39 -35.41 33.54
CA HIS A 414 155.92 -36.72 34.01
C HIS A 414 157.01 -37.28 33.05
N SER A 415 157.74 -38.35 33.41
CA SER A 415 159.03 -38.72 32.78
C SER A 415 159.46 -40.22 32.81
N HIS A 416 160.28 -40.66 31.83
CA HIS A 416 161.46 -41.60 31.87
C HIS A 416 161.34 -43.10 32.36
N THR A 417 162.21 -44.12 32.07
CA THR A 417 163.31 -44.42 31.09
C THR A 417 163.83 -45.90 31.17
N ILE A 418 164.10 -46.60 30.04
CA ILE A 418 164.95 -47.84 29.80
C ILE A 418 164.70 -49.14 30.66
N ASN A 419 165.17 -50.39 30.38
CA ASN A 419 166.34 -50.91 29.62
C ASN A 419 166.23 -52.39 29.11
N ASP A 420 167.32 -52.88 28.48
CA ASP A 420 167.67 -54.12 27.74
C ASP A 420 167.56 -55.52 28.44
N ASP A 421 167.47 -56.62 27.65
CA ASP A 421 168.28 -57.88 27.78
C ASP A 421 167.93 -59.03 26.79
N GLY A 422 168.94 -59.59 26.07
CA GLY A 422 169.13 -61.06 25.98
C GLY A 422 168.96 -61.87 24.66
N CYS A 423 170.10 -62.19 23.99
CA CYS A 423 170.51 -63.55 23.51
C CYS A 423 169.70 -64.28 22.38
N CYS A 424 170.22 -65.15 21.49
CA CYS A 424 171.44 -65.98 21.51
C CYS A 424 172.02 -66.36 20.11
N TYR A 425 173.16 -67.07 20.13
CA TYR A 425 174.08 -67.46 19.04
C TYR A 425 173.75 -68.77 18.26
N ALA A 426 174.57 -69.00 17.19
CA ALA A 426 174.98 -70.29 16.59
C ALA A 426 174.01 -71.00 15.59
N ALA A 427 174.47 -71.67 14.51
CA ALA A 427 175.80 -71.75 13.88
C ALA A 427 175.75 -72.36 12.44
N THR A 428 176.83 -72.14 11.67
CA THR A 428 177.34 -72.92 10.50
C THR A 428 176.42 -73.19 9.29
N GLY A 429 176.81 -72.84 8.05
CA GLY A 429 178.05 -72.20 7.60
C GLY A 429 178.14 -71.98 6.07
N ASN A 430 179.19 -71.26 5.65
CA ASN A 430 179.55 -70.86 4.28
C ASN A 430 178.51 -70.05 3.47
N GLU A 431 178.69 -68.73 3.40
CA GLU A 431 178.72 -67.86 2.19
C GLU A 431 179.15 -66.43 2.63
N PRO A 432 179.70 -65.56 1.75
CA PRO A 432 180.51 -64.41 2.21
C PRO A 432 179.77 -63.08 2.44
N ASP A 433 180.16 -62.43 3.55
CA ASP A 433 180.25 -60.98 3.81
C ASP A 433 179.06 -60.04 3.47
N TRP A 434 178.37 -59.53 4.51
CA TRP A 434 177.86 -58.16 4.49
C TRP A 434 177.67 -57.53 5.89
N ARG A 435 177.78 -56.20 5.97
CA ARG A 435 177.75 -55.40 7.20
C ARG A 435 176.49 -54.54 7.32
N GLY A 436 176.00 -54.35 8.56
CA GLY A 436 175.70 -53.00 9.06
C GLY A 436 174.26 -52.69 9.52
N GLY A 437 174.19 -52.09 10.71
CA GLY A 437 173.33 -50.94 11.03
C GLY A 437 171.89 -51.21 11.49
N SER A 438 171.57 -50.77 12.72
CA SER A 438 170.48 -49.82 13.06
C SER A 438 170.27 -49.76 14.57
N GLY A 439 169.87 -48.60 15.10
CA GLY A 439 169.48 -48.42 16.50
C GLY A 439 168.17 -47.65 16.61
N HIS A 440 167.52 -47.69 17.78
CA HIS A 440 166.30 -46.92 18.05
C HIS A 440 166.30 -46.29 19.45
N SER A 441 166.28 -44.96 19.50
CA SER A 441 166.09 -44.12 20.69
C SER A 441 165.17 -42.94 20.35
N SER A 442 164.11 -42.69 21.12
CA SER A 442 163.15 -41.55 21.03
C SER A 442 162.20 -41.63 22.25
N GLY A 443 161.71 -40.61 22.96
CA GLY A 443 161.81 -39.12 23.01
C GLY A 443 160.76 -38.61 24.05
N THR A 444 160.62 -37.36 24.52
CA THR A 444 161.38 -36.08 24.47
C THR A 444 160.81 -35.13 25.58
N SER A 445 161.47 -34.00 25.88
CA SER A 445 161.15 -33.06 27.01
C SER A 445 159.94 -32.12 26.79
N VAL A 446 159.39 -31.51 27.88
CA VAL A 446 158.81 -30.14 27.86
C VAL A 446 158.77 -29.43 29.23
N SER A 447 158.70 -28.09 29.18
CA SER A 447 158.59 -27.11 30.27
C SER A 447 157.83 -25.87 29.77
N THR A 448 156.99 -25.22 30.58
CA THR A 448 156.24 -23.98 30.27
C THR A 448 155.79 -23.23 31.53
N THR A 449 155.60 -21.91 31.65
CA THR A 449 156.35 -20.71 31.16
C THR A 449 155.87 -19.39 31.80
N GLY A 450 154.79 -19.37 32.60
CA GLY A 450 154.43 -18.23 33.48
C GLY A 450 153.82 -16.98 32.81
N ILE A 451 152.62 -17.10 32.23
CA ILE A 451 151.83 -15.98 31.66
C ILE A 451 150.35 -16.12 32.07
N GLY A 452 149.64 -15.00 32.29
CA GLY A 452 148.19 -14.98 32.60
C GLY A 452 147.49 -13.71 32.09
N ILE A 453 146.14 -13.74 32.00
CA ILE A 453 145.29 -12.65 31.51
C ILE A 453 143.97 -12.58 32.32
N TYR A 454 143.48 -11.37 32.61
CA TYR A 454 142.20 -11.09 33.27
C TYR A 454 141.16 -10.55 32.26
N ALA A 455 139.86 -10.78 32.50
CA ALA A 455 138.77 -10.28 31.64
C ALA A 455 137.78 -9.39 32.43
N ALA A 456 137.16 -8.43 31.73
CA ALA A 456 136.30 -7.37 32.29
C ALA A 456 134.85 -7.44 31.77
N GLY A 457 133.91 -6.88 32.53
CA GLY A 457 132.47 -6.95 32.25
C GLY A 457 131.94 -5.95 31.21
N THR A 458 130.85 -6.32 30.54
CA THR A 458 130.24 -5.56 29.43
C THR A 458 128.87 -4.99 29.80
N GLY A 459 128.74 -3.67 29.85
CA GLY A 459 127.48 -2.99 30.18
C GLY A 459 126.47 -2.99 29.03
N ILE A 460 125.39 -3.77 29.15
CA ILE A 460 124.28 -3.83 28.18
C ILE A 460 122.98 -3.38 28.88
N SER A 461 122.19 -2.53 28.21
CA SER A 461 120.81 -2.21 28.60
C SER A 461 119.87 -2.42 27.41
N ILE A 462 118.61 -2.78 27.68
CA ILE A 462 117.58 -3.00 26.65
C ILE A 462 116.37 -2.14 27.01
N GLN A 463 116.00 -1.24 26.10
CA GLN A 463 114.80 -0.41 26.23
C GLN A 463 113.59 -1.16 25.68
N ALA A 464 112.50 -1.25 26.45
CA ALA A 464 111.29 -1.96 26.04
C ALA A 464 110.37 -1.05 25.21
N ASN A 465 110.09 -1.46 23.96
CA ASN A 465 109.08 -0.83 23.11
C ASN A 465 107.94 -1.84 22.89
N GLY A 466 106.76 -1.57 23.49
CA GLY A 466 105.65 -2.53 23.54
C GLY A 466 104.97 -2.78 22.19
N SER A 467 104.64 -4.03 21.87
CA SER A 467 103.96 -4.42 20.64
C SER A 467 102.45 -4.18 20.71
N GLY A 468 101.91 -3.34 19.81
CA GLY A 468 100.48 -3.01 19.76
C GLY A 468 99.60 -4.13 19.17
N ALA A 469 99.28 -5.15 19.97
CA ALA A 469 98.24 -6.12 19.66
C ALA A 469 96.87 -5.64 20.20
N GLY A 470 95.85 -5.58 19.33
CA GLY A 470 94.50 -5.13 19.71
C GLY A 470 93.67 -6.22 20.40
N HIS A 471 92.71 -5.80 21.22
CA HIS A 471 91.69 -6.66 21.85
C HIS A 471 90.32 -5.97 21.82
N THR A 472 89.24 -6.71 22.12
CA THR A 472 87.85 -6.24 22.08
C THR A 472 87.14 -6.40 23.42
N HIS A 473 86.11 -5.58 23.67
CA HIS A 473 85.20 -5.74 24.80
C HIS A 473 83.79 -6.12 24.34
N SER A 474 83.03 -6.79 25.21
CA SER A 474 81.60 -7.04 25.05
C SER A 474 80.85 -6.51 26.28
N LEU A 475 79.76 -5.77 26.06
CA LEU A 475 78.84 -5.36 27.13
C LEU A 475 77.96 -6.56 27.53
N SER A 476 77.75 -6.76 28.83
CA SER A 476 77.13 -7.99 29.37
C SER A 476 75.63 -7.89 29.67
N ALA A 477 75.02 -6.71 29.54
CA ALA A 477 73.58 -6.50 29.62
C ALA A 477 73.20 -5.17 28.94
N ASP A 478 72.06 -5.14 28.25
CA ASP A 478 71.46 -3.89 27.79
C ASP A 478 70.88 -3.11 28.98
N GLY A 479 70.97 -1.78 28.93
CA GLY A 479 70.43 -0.92 29.96
C GLY A 479 68.90 -0.95 29.97
N SER A 480 68.30 -1.16 31.14
CA SER A 480 66.84 -1.14 31.31
C SER A 480 66.25 0.17 30.80
N HIS A 481 65.45 0.09 29.73
CA HIS A 481 64.70 1.19 29.15
C HIS A 481 63.34 0.67 28.66
N SER A 482 62.40 1.58 28.38
CA SER A 482 61.06 1.22 27.95
C SER A 482 60.71 1.89 26.63
N HIS A 483 60.11 1.10 25.72
CA HIS A 483 59.49 1.64 24.51
C HIS A 483 58.00 1.88 24.77
N THR A 484 57.57 3.14 24.69
CA THR A 484 56.15 3.49 24.63
C THR A 484 55.75 3.52 23.15
N VAL A 485 55.24 2.40 22.64
CA VAL A 485 54.70 2.33 21.28
C VAL A 485 53.19 2.56 21.35
N ASP A 486 52.69 3.54 20.61
CA ASP A 486 51.25 3.71 20.45
C ASP A 486 50.70 2.57 19.58
N THR A 487 49.91 1.70 20.21
CA THR A 487 49.32 0.51 19.56
C THR A 487 47.90 0.75 19.05
N ARG A 488 47.42 2.01 19.08
CA ARG A 488 46.12 2.38 18.49
C ARG A 488 46.17 2.21 16.97
N GLN A 489 45.37 1.26 16.47
CA GLN A 489 45.11 1.11 15.05
C GLN A 489 44.47 2.39 14.49
N PRO A 490 44.68 2.76 13.20
CA PRO A 490 43.95 3.87 12.58
C PRO A 490 42.44 3.68 12.72
N TYR A 491 41.74 4.67 13.29
CA TYR A 491 40.33 4.56 13.66
C TYR A 491 39.50 5.78 13.26
N VAL A 492 38.20 5.57 13.09
CA VAL A 492 37.17 6.63 13.08
C VAL A 492 36.36 6.48 14.36
N ALA A 493 36.22 7.55 15.13
CA ALA A 493 35.43 7.54 16.36
C ALA A 493 33.95 7.73 16.02
N LEU A 494 33.14 6.68 16.22
CA LEU A 494 31.69 6.71 16.09
C LEU A 494 31.03 6.45 17.44
N LEU A 495 29.89 7.08 17.69
CA LEU A 495 29.14 6.89 18.92
C LEU A 495 28.41 5.55 18.87
N LEU A 496 28.80 4.60 19.73
CA LEU A 496 28.09 3.35 19.89
C LEU A 496 26.87 3.53 20.80
N CYS A 497 25.70 3.19 20.28
CA CYS A 497 24.44 3.23 21.03
C CYS A 497 23.78 1.86 21.02
N ARG A 498 23.17 1.48 22.15
CA ARG A 498 22.33 0.30 22.30
C ARG A 498 20.85 0.70 22.13
N LYS A 499 20.08 -0.10 21.40
CA LYS A 499 18.63 0.06 21.30
C LYS A 499 17.99 -0.21 22.66
N ASN A 500 17.13 0.70 23.11
CA ASN A 500 16.35 0.54 24.35
C ASN A 500 15.30 -0.55 24.19
#